data_AF-A0A3C1NZB1-F1
#
_entry.id   AF-A0A3C1NZB1-F1
#
_cell.length_a   1.000
_cell.length_b   1.000
_cell.length_c   1.000
_cell.angle_alpha   90.00
_cell.angle_beta   90.00
_cell.angle_gamma   90.00
#
_symmetry.space_group_name_H-M   'P 1'
#
loop_
_entity.id
_entity.type
_entity.pdbx_description
1 polymer ?
#
loop_
_entity_poly.entity_id
_entity_poly.type
_entity_poly.pdbx_seq_one_letter_code
_entity_poly.pdbx_strand_id
1 'polypeptide(L)'
;VNQTIPRALRRLGYTEETVEAIVEYIGENGHVVDAPGLKPEHYSIFDTAMGQRSITPMGHVRMMAAVQPFISGAISKTVNMPETATVEEVEEIYFEAWKMGVKALAIYRDNCKVGQPLSDAKAKKADELVDATAEAVQAVLAGQPVRRRLPKTRPSRTTSFSVAGAEGYMTAGSYPDDGLGEVFLKLGKQGSTLAGVMDAFSIAISIALQYGVPLEAFVSKFVNMRFEPAGMTDDPDIRISQSIM
;
A
#
# COMPACT_ATOMS: atom_id res chain seq x y z
N VAL A 1 14.54 15.03 13.84
CA VAL A 1 15.80 14.26 13.88
C VAL A 1 15.76 13.28 15.05
N ASN A 2 16.23 12.05 14.87
CA ASN A 2 16.28 11.02 15.91
C ASN A 2 17.13 11.49 17.11
N GLN A 3 16.49 11.64 18.28
CA GLN A 3 17.13 12.16 19.49
C GLN A 3 18.15 11.19 20.12
N THR A 4 18.23 9.94 19.65
CA THR A 4 19.24 9.00 20.12
C THR A 4 20.62 9.27 19.53
N ILE A 5 20.70 9.96 18.39
CA ILE A 5 21.97 10.24 17.69
C ILE A 5 22.90 11.12 18.53
N PRO A 6 22.50 12.31 19.03
CA PRO A 6 23.36 13.12 19.89
C PRO A 6 23.82 12.36 21.14
N ARG A 7 22.93 11.55 21.74
CA ARG A 7 23.25 10.77 22.94
C ARG A 7 24.31 9.70 22.67
N ALA A 8 24.22 9.03 21.53
CA ALA A 8 25.20 8.01 21.13
C ALA A 8 26.56 8.65 20.83
N LEU A 9 26.59 9.77 20.10
CA LEU A 9 27.83 10.49 19.79
C LEU A 9 28.56 10.97 21.05
N ARG A 10 27.86 11.56 22.03
CA ARG A 10 28.46 11.91 23.33
C ARG A 10 29.08 10.72 24.04
N ARG A 11 28.40 9.56 24.02
CA ARG A 11 28.91 8.33 24.64
C ARG A 11 30.14 7.77 23.93
N LEU A 12 30.26 8.01 22.62
CA LEU A 12 31.43 7.66 21.82
C LEU A 12 32.59 8.67 21.98
N GLY A 13 32.41 9.71 22.80
CA GLY A 13 33.47 10.67 23.14
C GLY A 13 33.65 11.81 22.13
N TYR A 14 32.67 12.07 21.27
CA TYR A 14 32.69 13.25 20.40
C TYR A 14 32.48 14.53 21.20
N THR A 15 33.14 15.62 20.80
CA THR A 15 32.94 16.96 21.38
C THR A 15 31.57 17.51 21.01
N GLU A 16 31.00 18.41 21.83
CA GLU A 16 29.66 18.98 21.53
C GLU A 16 29.63 19.69 20.17
N GLU A 17 30.69 20.41 19.79
CA GLU A 17 30.80 21.05 18.47
C GLU A 17 30.71 20.02 17.33
N THR A 18 31.40 18.88 17.45
CA THR A 18 31.31 17.80 16.46
C THR A 18 29.93 17.14 16.47
N VAL A 19 29.30 16.99 17.64
CA VAL A 19 27.95 16.43 17.75
C VAL A 19 26.94 17.31 17.02
N GLU A 20 26.99 18.62 17.23
CA GLU A 20 26.12 19.59 16.56
C GLU A 20 26.31 19.55 15.05
N ALA A 21 27.56 19.58 14.56
CA ALA A 21 27.88 19.52 13.14
C ALA A 21 27.38 18.22 12.47
N ILE A 22 27.51 17.07 13.13
CA ILE A 22 27.00 15.79 12.62
C ILE A 22 25.47 15.80 12.58
N VAL A 23 24.81 16.32 13.63
CA VAL A 23 23.34 16.34 13.72
C VAL A 23 22.74 17.28 12.67
N GLU A 24 23.36 18.43 12.45
CA GLU A 24 22.99 19.37 11.38
C GLU A 24 23.16 18.71 10.01
N TYR A 25 24.32 18.11 9.74
CA TYR A 25 24.58 17.38 8.50
C TYR A 25 23.55 16.30 8.23
N ILE A 26 23.15 15.52 9.24
CA ILE A 26 22.10 14.50 9.11
C ILE A 26 20.74 15.14 8.84
N GLY A 27 20.42 16.28 9.46
CA GLY A 27 19.19 17.03 9.18
C GLY A 27 19.09 17.45 7.71
N GLU A 28 20.21 17.87 7.15
CA GLU A 28 20.32 18.32 5.75
C GLU A 28 20.39 17.16 4.74
N ASN A 29 21.17 16.13 5.02
CA ASN A 29 21.50 15.08 4.05
C ASN A 29 20.68 13.79 4.25
N GLY A 30 20.15 13.58 5.45
CA GLY A 30 19.36 12.38 5.80
C GLY A 30 20.20 11.12 6.06
N HIS A 31 21.53 11.23 6.05
CA HIS A 31 22.46 10.12 6.30
C HIS A 31 23.71 10.61 7.05
N VAL A 32 24.49 9.66 7.58
CA VAL A 32 25.74 9.92 8.30
C VAL A 32 27.00 9.86 7.42
N VAL A 33 26.88 9.37 6.18
CA VAL A 33 28.01 9.22 5.26
C VAL A 33 28.62 10.60 4.98
N ASP A 34 29.94 10.71 5.18
CA ASP A 34 30.73 11.94 5.06
C ASP A 34 30.36 13.07 6.03
N ALA A 35 29.63 12.75 7.11
CA ALA A 35 29.32 13.74 8.15
C ALA A 35 30.61 14.29 8.79
N PRO A 36 30.70 15.62 8.99
CA PRO A 36 31.92 16.29 9.42
C PRO A 36 32.39 15.76 10.78
N GLY A 37 33.63 15.27 10.83
CA GLY A 37 34.24 14.75 12.05
C GLY A 37 33.75 13.37 12.50
N LEU A 38 32.77 12.74 11.83
CA LEU A 38 32.35 11.38 12.15
C LEU A 38 33.38 10.37 11.66
N LYS A 39 33.92 9.56 12.58
CA LYS A 39 34.88 8.51 12.24
C LYS A 39 34.22 7.39 11.41
N PRO A 40 34.85 6.91 10.31
CA PRO A 40 34.31 5.83 9.47
C PRO A 40 33.99 4.54 10.24
N GLU A 41 34.79 4.21 11.27
CA GLU A 41 34.58 3.05 12.14
C GLU A 41 33.24 3.08 12.91
N HIS A 42 32.67 4.28 13.11
CA HIS A 42 31.40 4.46 13.79
C HIS A 42 30.18 4.47 12.86
N TYR A 43 30.37 4.37 11.53
CA TYR A 43 29.25 4.47 10.60
C TYR A 43 28.20 3.37 10.81
N SER A 44 28.64 2.13 11.08
CA SER A 44 27.74 0.98 11.28
C SER A 44 26.83 1.10 12.50
N ILE A 45 27.21 1.95 13.47
CA ILE A 45 26.39 2.23 14.66
C ILE A 45 25.12 2.98 14.26
N PHE A 46 25.17 3.75 13.17
CA PHE A 46 24.11 4.62 12.71
C PHE A 46 23.44 4.14 11.43
N ASP A 47 23.72 2.91 10.99
CA ASP A 47 23.02 2.32 9.85
C ASP A 47 21.52 2.22 10.11
N THR A 48 20.74 2.69 9.15
CA THR A 48 19.29 2.72 9.22
C THR A 48 18.67 1.52 8.53
N ALA A 49 17.34 1.42 8.62
CA ALA A 49 16.60 0.33 8.00
C ALA A 49 16.65 0.37 6.47
N MET A 50 16.80 1.56 5.89
CA MET A 50 16.97 1.87 4.46
C MET A 50 17.88 3.13 4.39
N GLY A 51 18.60 3.34 3.30
CA GLY A 51 19.40 4.53 3.02
C GLY A 51 20.63 4.21 2.17
N GLN A 52 21.41 5.25 1.84
CA GLN A 52 22.74 5.10 1.22
C GLN A 52 23.62 4.08 1.96
N ARG A 53 23.46 4.03 3.28
CA ARG A 53 23.91 2.93 4.11
C ARG A 53 22.74 2.37 4.90
N SER A 54 22.60 1.06 4.88
CA SER A 54 21.54 0.35 5.58
C SER A 54 22.06 -0.93 6.21
N ILE A 55 21.34 -1.40 7.23
CA ILE A 55 21.59 -2.69 7.84
C ILE A 55 21.42 -3.77 6.77
N THR A 56 22.48 -4.54 6.52
CA THR A 56 22.48 -5.62 5.53
C THR A 56 21.30 -6.59 5.72
N PRO A 57 20.71 -7.16 4.65
CA PRO A 57 19.59 -8.11 4.76
C PRO A 57 19.87 -9.25 5.74
N MET A 58 21.04 -9.87 5.65
CA MET A 58 21.47 -10.93 6.56
C MET A 58 21.74 -10.45 7.99
N GLY A 59 22.04 -9.16 8.19
CA GLY A 59 22.08 -8.56 9.53
C GLY A 59 20.73 -8.67 10.25
N HIS A 60 19.62 -8.41 9.53
CA HIS A 60 18.28 -8.61 10.08
C HIS A 60 18.02 -10.08 10.40
N VAL A 61 18.33 -11.00 9.47
CA VAL A 61 18.13 -12.45 9.64
C VAL A 61 18.91 -12.98 10.85
N ARG A 62 20.19 -12.62 10.97
CA ARG A 62 21.04 -13.07 12.09
C ARG A 62 20.52 -12.57 13.44
N MET A 63 20.04 -11.33 13.50
CA MET A 63 19.44 -10.80 14.73
C MET A 63 18.13 -11.54 15.06
N MET A 64 17.27 -11.78 14.07
CA MET A 64 16.05 -12.57 14.27
C MET A 64 16.38 -13.98 14.77
N ALA A 65 17.34 -14.65 14.13
CA ALA A 65 17.81 -15.98 14.53
C ALA A 65 18.38 -16.01 15.95
N ALA A 66 19.17 -15.01 16.35
CA ALA A 66 19.74 -14.93 17.69
C ALA A 66 18.66 -14.85 18.79
N VAL A 67 17.54 -14.18 18.51
CA VAL A 67 16.43 -14.03 19.47
C VAL A 67 15.45 -15.20 19.39
N GLN A 68 15.37 -15.89 18.25
CA GLN A 68 14.37 -16.92 17.96
C GLN A 68 14.24 -18.05 19.00
N PRO A 69 15.32 -18.56 19.63
CA PRO A 69 15.24 -19.59 20.67
C PRO A 69 14.50 -19.15 21.95
N PHE A 70 14.43 -17.83 22.21
CA PHE A 70 13.86 -17.28 23.43
C PHE A 70 12.36 -16.95 23.30
N ILE A 71 11.75 -17.24 22.15
CA ILE A 71 10.36 -16.93 21.84
C ILE A 71 9.62 -18.16 21.30
N SER A 72 8.45 -18.43 21.86
CA SER A 72 7.59 -19.52 21.43
C SER A 72 6.95 -19.24 20.06
N GLY A 73 6.57 -17.99 19.80
CA GLY A 73 6.05 -17.51 18.52
C GLY A 73 7.12 -17.15 17.48
N ALA A 74 6.66 -16.58 16.36
CA ALA A 74 7.50 -16.03 15.30
C ALA A 74 7.75 -14.52 15.50
N ILE A 75 8.71 -13.96 14.75
CA ILE A 75 9.09 -12.55 14.82
C ILE A 75 8.43 -11.79 13.66
N SER A 76 7.59 -10.80 13.96
CA SER A 76 7.02 -9.89 12.96
C SER A 76 8.01 -8.74 12.65
N LYS A 77 9.17 -9.09 12.09
CA LYS A 77 10.21 -8.13 11.66
C LYS A 77 10.49 -8.33 10.18
N THR A 78 10.42 -7.22 9.44
CA THR A 78 10.74 -7.19 8.02
C THR A 78 12.25 -7.15 7.77
N VAL A 79 12.73 -7.94 6.82
CA VAL A 79 14.07 -7.84 6.23
C VAL A 79 14.00 -6.87 5.06
N ASN A 80 14.67 -5.72 5.19
CA ASN A 80 14.72 -4.74 4.12
C ASN A 80 15.87 -5.06 3.16
N MET A 81 15.61 -4.88 1.86
CA MET A 81 16.56 -5.12 0.79
C MET A 81 16.58 -3.92 -0.17
N PRO A 82 17.73 -3.61 -0.78
CA PRO A 82 17.81 -2.53 -1.77
C PRO A 82 16.98 -2.87 -3.03
N GLU A 83 16.65 -1.87 -3.84
CA GLU A 83 15.93 -2.08 -5.10
C GLU A 83 16.67 -2.99 -6.08
N THR A 84 18.01 -3.01 -5.99
CA THR A 84 18.90 -3.83 -6.82
C THR A 84 18.91 -5.31 -6.43
N ALA A 85 18.19 -5.69 -5.37
CA ALA A 85 18.16 -7.07 -4.90
C ALA A 85 17.57 -8.04 -5.92
N THR A 86 18.31 -9.11 -6.17
CA THR A 86 18.03 -10.18 -7.13
C THR A 86 17.12 -11.27 -6.53
N VAL A 87 16.60 -12.15 -7.38
CA VAL A 87 15.77 -13.28 -6.94
C VAL A 87 16.63 -14.29 -6.17
N GLU A 88 17.88 -14.48 -6.60
CA GLU A 88 18.86 -15.38 -6.01
C GLU A 88 19.22 -14.94 -4.58
N GLU A 89 19.42 -13.63 -4.36
CA GLU A 89 19.67 -13.08 -3.01
C GLU A 89 18.45 -13.26 -2.08
N VAL A 90 17.24 -13.13 -2.63
CA VAL A 90 15.99 -13.38 -1.89
C VAL A 90 15.87 -14.86 -1.50
N GLU A 91 16.18 -15.76 -2.42
CA GLU A 91 16.20 -17.21 -2.18
C GLU A 91 17.22 -17.56 -1.07
N GLU A 92 18.44 -17.05 -1.17
CA GLU A 92 19.50 -17.28 -0.19
C GLU A 92 19.07 -16.81 1.20
N ILE A 93 18.44 -15.64 1.31
CA ILE A 93 17.91 -15.12 2.58
C ILE A 93 16.88 -16.07 3.20
N TYR A 94 15.94 -16.58 2.42
CA TYR A 94 14.96 -17.54 2.92
C TYR A 94 15.62 -18.85 3.36
N PHE A 95 16.59 -19.33 2.58
CA PHE A 95 17.29 -20.59 2.86
C PHE A 95 18.14 -20.50 4.13
N GLU A 96 18.89 -19.41 4.31
CA GLU A 96 19.70 -19.18 5.51
C GLU A 96 18.83 -18.93 6.75
N ALA A 97 17.72 -18.17 6.61
CA ALA A 97 16.79 -17.99 7.71
C ALA A 97 16.21 -19.33 8.20
N TRP A 98 15.83 -20.21 7.26
CA TRP A 98 15.35 -21.55 7.58
C TRP A 98 16.41 -22.39 8.29
N LYS A 99 17.66 -22.42 7.79
CA LYS A 99 18.76 -23.14 8.44
C LYS A 99 19.02 -22.66 9.88
N MET A 100 18.86 -21.37 10.12
CA MET A 100 19.04 -20.78 11.45
C MET A 100 17.82 -20.95 12.37
N GLY A 101 16.75 -21.61 11.90
CA GLY A 101 15.55 -21.89 12.69
C GLY A 101 14.59 -20.71 12.83
N VAL A 102 14.70 -19.69 11.98
CA VAL A 102 13.75 -18.56 11.95
C VAL A 102 12.38 -19.05 11.51
N LYS A 103 11.36 -18.83 12.35
CA LYS A 103 10.02 -19.41 12.15
C LYS A 103 9.17 -18.70 11.09
N ALA A 104 9.40 -17.41 10.89
CA ALA A 104 8.74 -16.62 9.85
C ALA A 104 9.65 -15.49 9.36
N LEU A 105 9.55 -15.18 8.07
CA LEU A 105 10.38 -14.18 7.42
C LEU A 105 9.54 -13.37 6.42
N ALA A 106 9.50 -12.05 6.61
CA ALA A 106 8.91 -11.12 5.68
C ALA A 106 10.02 -10.28 5.04
N ILE A 107 10.01 -10.16 3.72
CA ILE A 107 10.97 -9.34 2.98
C ILE A 107 10.26 -8.10 2.43
N TYR A 108 10.98 -6.98 2.44
CA TYR A 108 10.61 -5.77 1.73
C TYR A 108 11.78 -5.34 0.86
N ARG A 109 11.62 -5.45 -0.46
CA ARG A 109 12.55 -4.90 -1.43
C ARG A 109 12.17 -3.45 -1.73
N ASP A 110 13.12 -2.53 -1.67
CA ASP A 110 12.82 -1.15 -2.01
C ASP A 110 12.32 -1.00 -3.46
N ASN A 111 11.45 -0.02 -3.70
CA ASN A 111 10.85 0.30 -5.00
C ASN A 111 10.07 -0.86 -5.66
N CYS A 112 9.66 -1.89 -4.90
CA CYS A 112 8.90 -3.03 -5.45
C CYS A 112 7.37 -2.82 -5.44
N LYS A 113 6.87 -1.71 -4.88
CA LYS A 113 5.44 -1.35 -4.83
C LYS A 113 5.20 0.09 -5.28
N VAL A 114 4.14 0.30 -6.06
CA VAL A 114 3.77 1.59 -6.68
C VAL A 114 3.45 2.69 -5.65
N GLY A 115 2.99 2.33 -4.45
CA GLY A 115 2.77 3.25 -3.34
C GLY A 115 3.47 2.72 -2.10
N GLN A 116 4.69 3.19 -1.86
CA GLN A 116 5.46 2.81 -0.67
C GLN A 116 5.50 3.94 0.36
N PRO A 117 5.25 3.64 1.64
CA PRO A 117 5.24 4.64 2.72
C PRO A 117 6.64 5.16 3.09
N LEU A 118 7.71 4.45 2.70
CA LEU A 118 9.09 4.93 2.78
C LEU A 118 9.78 4.72 1.43
N SER A 119 10.56 5.70 0.99
CA SER A 119 11.46 5.62 -0.17
C SER A 119 12.80 6.25 0.20
N ASP A 120 13.89 5.60 -0.21
CA ASP A 120 15.24 6.15 -0.06
C ASP A 120 15.55 7.14 -1.19
N ALA A 121 14.89 8.30 -1.18
CA ALA A 121 15.32 9.38 -2.07
C ALA A 121 14.95 10.75 -1.52
N LYS A 122 15.96 11.47 -0.99
CA LYS A 122 16.09 12.88 -1.37
C LYS A 122 16.61 12.90 -2.80
N ALA A 123 15.90 13.64 -3.65
CA ALA A 123 16.19 13.88 -5.05
C ALA A 123 17.68 14.17 -5.30
N LYS A 124 18.41 13.20 -5.87
CA LYS A 124 19.71 13.43 -6.51
C LYS A 124 19.78 12.67 -7.84
N LYS A 125 19.03 13.21 -8.81
CA LYS A 125 19.41 13.38 -10.23
C LYS A 125 18.22 14.05 -10.95
N ALA A 126 18.07 15.34 -10.70
CA ALA A 126 16.96 16.14 -11.21
C ALA A 126 17.22 16.78 -12.60
N ASP A 127 18.46 16.74 -13.14
CA ASP A 127 18.78 17.53 -14.35
C ASP A 127 19.22 16.74 -15.60
N GLU A 128 19.54 15.44 -15.51
CA GLU A 128 19.90 14.65 -16.72
C GLU A 128 18.90 13.55 -17.08
N LEU A 129 17.96 13.25 -16.19
CA LEU A 129 16.84 12.34 -16.48
C LEU A 129 15.60 13.07 -17.00
N VAL A 130 15.56 14.39 -17.00
CA VAL A 130 14.33 15.15 -17.30
C VAL A 130 13.83 14.96 -18.73
N ASP A 131 14.72 14.78 -19.72
CA ASP A 131 14.28 14.61 -21.11
C ASP A 131 13.87 13.17 -21.45
N ALA A 132 14.65 12.16 -21.04
CA ALA A 132 14.30 10.76 -21.32
C ALA A 132 13.14 10.24 -20.45
N THR A 133 12.93 10.83 -19.27
CA THR A 133 11.85 10.44 -18.35
C THR A 133 10.56 11.21 -18.64
N ALA A 134 10.60 12.38 -19.29
CA ALA A 134 9.38 13.09 -19.70
C ALA A 134 8.59 12.33 -20.78
N GLU A 135 9.29 11.72 -21.75
CA GLU A 135 8.64 10.89 -22.79
C GLU A 135 8.13 9.56 -22.22
N ALA A 136 8.86 8.94 -21.29
CA ALA A 136 8.43 7.71 -20.62
C ALA A 136 7.31 7.95 -19.58
N VAL A 137 7.29 9.08 -18.89
CA VAL A 137 6.24 9.45 -17.92
C VAL A 137 4.96 9.90 -18.62
N GLN A 138 5.03 10.55 -19.78
CA GLN A 138 3.85 10.77 -20.64
C GLN A 138 3.24 9.43 -21.11
N ALA A 139 4.07 8.44 -21.45
CA ALA A 139 3.59 7.11 -21.84
C ALA A 139 3.02 6.28 -20.68
N VAL A 140 3.49 6.48 -19.43
CA VAL A 140 3.01 5.75 -18.24
C VAL A 140 1.84 6.45 -17.54
N LEU A 141 1.76 7.79 -17.53
CA LEU A 141 0.60 8.54 -17.03
C LEU A 141 -0.64 8.39 -17.92
N ALA A 142 -0.46 8.01 -19.18
CA ALA A 142 -1.58 7.66 -20.07
C ALA A 142 -2.30 6.36 -19.66
N GLY A 143 -1.76 5.58 -18.70
CA GLY A 143 -2.29 4.27 -18.30
C GLY A 143 -2.55 4.07 -16.81
N GLN A 144 -2.25 5.03 -15.93
CA GLN A 144 -2.61 4.90 -14.51
C GLN A 144 -4.04 5.40 -14.27
N PRO A 145 -4.91 4.60 -13.65
CA PRO A 145 -6.27 5.02 -13.35
C PRO A 145 -6.22 6.18 -12.35
N VAL A 146 -6.55 7.39 -12.81
CA VAL A 146 -6.71 8.57 -11.95
C VAL A 146 -8.14 8.60 -11.45
N ARG A 147 -8.32 8.72 -10.13
CA ARG A 147 -9.66 8.79 -9.54
C ARG A 147 -10.38 10.06 -10.00
N ARG A 148 -11.40 9.88 -10.83
CA ARG A 148 -12.37 10.90 -11.17
C ARG A 148 -13.38 11.05 -10.03
N ARG A 149 -13.27 12.13 -9.25
CA ARG A 149 -14.21 12.36 -8.13
C ARG A 149 -15.53 12.92 -8.65
N LEU A 150 -16.63 12.49 -8.06
CA LEU A 150 -17.95 13.05 -8.38
C LEU A 150 -18.11 14.44 -7.73
N PRO A 151 -18.81 15.37 -8.40
CA PRO A 151 -19.14 16.67 -7.81
C PRO A 151 -20.11 16.53 -6.63
N LYS A 152 -20.13 17.58 -5.78
CA LYS A 152 -21.02 17.64 -4.61
C LYS A 152 -22.51 17.48 -4.99
N THR A 153 -22.89 18.03 -6.13
CA THR A 153 -24.23 17.90 -6.73
C THR A 153 -24.11 17.18 -8.06
N ARG A 154 -24.95 16.17 -8.29
CA ARG A 154 -24.87 15.28 -9.45
C ARG A 154 -26.22 14.69 -9.79
N PRO A 155 -26.46 14.29 -11.06
CA PRO A 155 -27.60 13.47 -11.42
C PRO A 155 -27.55 12.12 -10.71
N SER A 156 -28.67 11.70 -10.13
CA SER A 156 -28.83 10.35 -9.59
C SER A 156 -30.21 9.80 -9.91
N ARG A 157 -30.29 8.47 -10.04
CA ARG A 157 -31.55 7.74 -10.20
C ARG A 157 -31.65 6.68 -9.12
N THR A 158 -32.72 6.73 -8.35
CA THR A 158 -33.05 5.71 -7.36
C THR A 158 -34.17 4.83 -7.89
N THR A 159 -33.95 3.52 -7.87
CA THR A 159 -34.90 2.50 -8.30
C THR A 159 -35.19 1.61 -7.10
N SER A 160 -36.46 1.50 -6.71
CA SER A 160 -36.91 0.47 -5.77
C SER A 160 -36.99 -0.86 -6.49
N PHE A 161 -36.67 -1.95 -5.80
CA PHE A 161 -36.79 -3.29 -6.35
C PHE A 161 -37.20 -4.28 -5.25
N SER A 162 -37.75 -5.42 -5.67
CA SER A 162 -38.04 -6.56 -4.81
C SER A 162 -37.50 -7.84 -5.45
N VAL A 163 -36.81 -8.67 -4.67
CA VAL A 163 -36.35 -10.00 -5.11
C VAL A 163 -36.77 -11.02 -4.06
N ALA A 164 -37.61 -11.99 -4.45
CA ALA A 164 -38.14 -13.02 -3.57
C ALA A 164 -38.77 -12.46 -2.26
N GLY A 165 -39.39 -11.28 -2.35
CA GLY A 165 -39.99 -10.57 -1.21
C GLY A 165 -39.01 -9.76 -0.36
N ALA A 166 -37.71 -9.74 -0.69
CA ALA A 166 -36.76 -8.80 -0.11
C ALA A 166 -36.78 -7.48 -0.90
N GLU A 167 -37.25 -6.43 -0.25
CA GLU A 167 -37.32 -5.08 -0.82
C GLU A 167 -36.02 -4.29 -0.58
N GLY A 168 -35.61 -3.52 -1.59
CA GLY A 168 -34.43 -2.68 -1.53
C GLY A 168 -34.51 -1.47 -2.44
N TYR A 169 -33.50 -0.61 -2.32
CA TYR A 169 -33.33 0.56 -3.18
C TYR A 169 -31.93 0.57 -3.76
N MET A 170 -31.85 0.69 -5.08
CA MET A 170 -30.60 0.94 -5.80
C MET A 170 -30.53 2.41 -6.20
N THR A 171 -29.47 3.11 -5.82
CA THR A 171 -29.21 4.49 -6.24
C THR A 171 -27.97 4.54 -7.10
N ALA A 172 -28.14 4.93 -8.37
CA ALA A 172 -27.05 5.11 -9.33
C ALA A 172 -26.76 6.61 -9.50
N GLY A 173 -25.55 7.05 -9.18
CA GLY A 173 -25.08 8.41 -9.37
C GLY A 173 -24.18 8.51 -10.60
N SER A 174 -24.46 9.48 -11.47
CA SER A 174 -23.71 9.67 -12.73
C SER A 174 -22.92 10.97 -12.71
N TYR A 175 -21.89 11.06 -13.57
CA TYR A 175 -21.22 12.33 -13.83
C TYR A 175 -22.17 13.27 -14.62
N PRO A 176 -22.02 14.60 -14.49
CA PRO A 176 -22.85 15.57 -15.22
C PRO A 176 -22.76 15.45 -16.75
N ASP A 177 -21.64 14.94 -17.24
CA ASP A 177 -21.26 14.81 -18.65
C ASP A 177 -21.33 13.36 -19.17
N ASP A 178 -22.16 12.52 -18.53
CA ASP A 178 -22.36 11.10 -18.81
C ASP A 178 -21.32 10.14 -18.16
N GLY A 179 -21.77 8.93 -17.88
CA GLY A 179 -21.00 7.87 -17.20
C GLY A 179 -21.40 7.65 -15.73
N LEU A 180 -21.46 6.38 -15.34
CA LEU A 180 -21.78 5.97 -13.98
C LEU A 180 -20.57 6.17 -13.05
N GLY A 181 -20.77 6.86 -11.93
CA GLY A 181 -19.70 7.15 -10.98
C GLY A 181 -19.88 6.50 -9.61
N GLU A 182 -21.10 6.10 -9.25
CA GLU A 182 -21.38 5.40 -7.99
C GLU A 182 -22.68 4.61 -8.06
N VAL A 183 -22.74 3.51 -7.29
CA VAL A 183 -23.92 2.68 -7.10
C VAL A 183 -24.03 2.36 -5.62
N PHE A 184 -25.22 2.59 -5.06
CA PHE A 184 -25.56 2.25 -3.68
C PHE A 184 -26.75 1.31 -3.63
N LEU A 185 -26.56 0.15 -3.00
CA LEU A 185 -27.60 -0.84 -2.73
C LEU A 185 -27.96 -0.79 -1.25
N LYS A 186 -29.20 -0.40 -0.96
CA LYS A 186 -29.78 -0.49 0.38
C LYS A 186 -30.72 -1.67 0.43
N LEU A 187 -30.35 -2.67 1.22
CA LEU A 187 -31.10 -3.90 1.39
C LEU A 187 -31.01 -4.39 2.83
N GLY A 188 -32.14 -4.86 3.36
CA GLY A 188 -32.23 -5.39 4.73
C GLY A 188 -32.41 -4.30 5.80
N LYS A 189 -32.62 -4.74 7.04
CA LYS A 189 -32.81 -3.83 8.18
C LYS A 189 -31.49 -3.15 8.53
N GLN A 190 -31.56 -1.88 8.88
CA GLN A 190 -30.40 -1.11 9.35
C GLN A 190 -29.71 -1.85 10.52
N GLY A 191 -28.38 -1.94 10.46
CA GLY A 191 -27.58 -2.65 11.47
C GLY A 191 -27.50 -4.16 11.28
N SER A 192 -28.15 -4.73 10.25
CA SER A 192 -27.94 -6.13 9.88
C SER A 192 -26.63 -6.35 9.14
N THR A 193 -26.09 -7.57 9.21
CA THR A 193 -24.89 -7.97 8.46
C THR A 193 -25.06 -7.76 6.96
N LEU A 194 -26.24 -8.09 6.41
CA LEU A 194 -26.53 -7.91 4.98
C LEU A 194 -26.45 -6.44 4.59
N ALA A 195 -27.07 -5.54 5.37
CA ALA A 195 -26.99 -4.10 5.12
C ALA A 195 -25.54 -3.60 5.17
N GLY A 196 -24.74 -4.05 6.14
CA GLY A 196 -23.33 -3.67 6.25
C GLY A 196 -22.46 -4.16 5.08
N VAL A 197 -22.68 -5.39 4.62
CA VAL A 197 -21.97 -5.95 3.45
C VAL A 197 -22.37 -5.22 2.17
N MET A 198 -23.66 -4.92 1.98
CA MET A 198 -24.15 -4.19 0.81
C MET A 198 -23.61 -2.75 0.77
N ASP A 199 -23.54 -2.06 1.92
CA ASP A 199 -22.94 -0.73 2.01
C ASP A 199 -21.44 -0.77 1.64
N ALA A 200 -20.68 -1.71 2.21
CA ALA A 200 -19.25 -1.84 1.92
C ALA A 200 -19.01 -2.20 0.44
N PHE A 201 -19.80 -3.11 -0.12
CA PHE A 201 -19.76 -3.50 -1.53
C PHE A 201 -20.05 -2.32 -2.46
N SER A 202 -21.12 -1.58 -2.17
CA SER A 202 -21.50 -0.35 -2.89
C SER A 202 -20.38 0.67 -2.93
N ILE A 203 -19.70 0.89 -1.79
CA ILE A 203 -18.55 1.81 -1.70
C ILE A 203 -17.39 1.32 -2.56
N ALA A 204 -17.05 0.03 -2.49
CA ALA A 204 -15.94 -0.54 -3.24
C ALA A 204 -16.13 -0.43 -4.76
N ILE A 205 -17.32 -0.81 -5.26
CA ILE A 205 -17.65 -0.70 -6.69
C ILE A 205 -17.67 0.76 -7.13
N SER A 206 -18.26 1.66 -6.34
CA SER A 206 -18.28 3.09 -6.65
C SER A 206 -16.88 3.69 -6.75
N ILE A 207 -15.97 3.31 -5.84
CA ILE A 207 -14.56 3.75 -5.93
C ILE A 207 -13.92 3.21 -7.20
N ALA A 208 -14.11 1.93 -7.53
CA ALA A 208 -13.49 1.35 -8.71
C ALA A 208 -14.01 1.98 -10.03
N LEU A 209 -15.30 2.28 -10.12
CA LEU A 209 -15.89 3.04 -11.24
C LEU A 209 -15.24 4.44 -11.34
N GLN A 210 -14.97 5.10 -10.22
CA GLN A 210 -14.25 6.39 -10.20
C GLN A 210 -12.80 6.27 -10.66
N TYR A 211 -12.19 5.11 -10.55
CA TYR A 211 -10.86 4.80 -11.10
C TYR A 211 -10.94 4.33 -12.57
N GLY A 212 -12.11 4.38 -13.21
CA GLY A 212 -12.25 4.05 -14.63
C GLY A 212 -12.31 2.56 -14.92
N VAL A 213 -12.55 1.70 -13.92
CA VAL A 213 -12.85 0.29 -14.17
C VAL A 213 -14.19 0.23 -14.91
N PRO A 214 -14.27 -0.42 -16.09
CA PRO A 214 -15.51 -0.47 -16.87
C PRO A 214 -16.57 -1.30 -16.13
N LEU A 215 -17.83 -0.86 -16.17
CA LEU A 215 -18.94 -1.55 -15.51
C LEU A 215 -19.09 -3.00 -16.01
N GLU A 216 -18.82 -3.21 -17.30
CA GLU A 216 -18.87 -4.51 -17.97
C GLU A 216 -17.89 -5.51 -17.34
N ALA A 217 -16.76 -5.05 -16.80
CA ALA A 217 -15.83 -5.92 -16.09
C ALA A 217 -16.43 -6.44 -14.77
N PHE A 218 -17.20 -5.63 -14.05
CA PHE A 218 -17.92 -6.09 -12.87
C PHE A 218 -19.06 -7.03 -13.25
N VAL A 219 -19.90 -6.63 -14.20
CA VAL A 219 -21.04 -7.43 -14.66
C VAL A 219 -20.55 -8.81 -15.10
N SER A 220 -19.53 -8.89 -15.95
CA SER A 220 -18.99 -10.19 -16.42
C SER A 220 -18.42 -11.08 -15.31
N LYS A 221 -17.98 -10.52 -14.17
CA LYS A 221 -17.46 -11.29 -13.04
C LYS A 221 -18.54 -11.73 -12.05
N PHE A 222 -19.61 -10.97 -11.92
CA PHE A 222 -20.71 -11.26 -11.01
C PHE A 222 -21.84 -12.06 -11.66
N VAL A 223 -21.96 -12.02 -12.99
CA VAL A 223 -22.90 -12.87 -13.73
C VAL A 223 -22.68 -14.35 -13.37
N ASN A 224 -23.78 -15.04 -13.04
CA ASN A 224 -23.89 -16.42 -12.54
C ASN A 224 -23.52 -16.65 -11.07
N MET A 225 -23.20 -15.61 -10.30
CA MET A 225 -23.13 -15.77 -8.84
C MET A 225 -24.53 -16.07 -8.28
N ARG A 226 -24.58 -16.92 -7.24
CA ARG A 226 -25.82 -17.39 -6.62
C ARG A 226 -25.75 -17.19 -5.12
N PHE A 227 -26.53 -16.22 -4.64
CA PHE A 227 -26.68 -15.91 -3.23
C PHE A 227 -28.11 -15.46 -2.98
N GLU A 228 -28.65 -15.84 -1.83
CA GLU A 228 -29.90 -15.28 -1.33
C GLU A 228 -29.75 -13.77 -1.04
N PRO A 229 -30.75 -12.93 -1.34
CA PRO A 229 -32.06 -13.27 -1.91
C PRO A 229 -32.01 -13.61 -3.41
N ALA A 230 -32.65 -14.72 -3.80
CA ALA A 230 -32.81 -15.13 -5.19
C ALA A 230 -34.26 -15.56 -5.48
N GLY A 231 -34.81 -15.17 -6.62
CA GLY A 231 -36.16 -15.55 -7.02
C GLY A 231 -36.83 -14.53 -7.93
N MET A 232 -38.16 -14.56 -7.96
CA MET A 232 -38.96 -13.63 -8.77
C MET A 232 -38.74 -12.18 -8.33
N THR A 233 -38.71 -11.28 -9.31
CA THR A 233 -38.61 -9.84 -9.05
C THR A 233 -39.91 -9.12 -9.40
N ASP A 234 -40.00 -7.84 -9.03
CA ASP A 234 -41.05 -6.92 -9.45
C ASP A 234 -40.75 -6.18 -10.77
N ASP A 235 -39.62 -6.49 -11.42
CA ASP A 235 -39.19 -5.86 -12.67
C ASP A 235 -39.72 -6.65 -13.90
N PRO A 236 -40.38 -5.98 -14.86
CA PRO A 236 -40.96 -6.65 -16.03
C PRO A 236 -39.91 -7.24 -16.98
N ASP A 237 -38.71 -6.66 -17.02
CA ASP A 237 -37.61 -7.05 -17.89
C ASP A 237 -36.72 -8.11 -17.23
N ILE A 238 -36.62 -8.11 -15.89
CA ILE A 238 -35.79 -9.05 -15.11
C ILE A 238 -36.65 -9.95 -14.23
N ARG A 239 -37.47 -10.83 -14.82
CA ARG A 239 -38.47 -11.62 -14.09
C ARG A 239 -37.93 -12.54 -12.99
N ILE A 240 -36.69 -13.02 -13.12
CA ILE A 240 -36.04 -13.90 -12.14
C ILE A 240 -34.61 -13.39 -11.91
N SER A 241 -34.24 -13.18 -10.65
CA SER A 241 -32.89 -12.91 -10.22
C SER A 241 -32.29 -14.14 -9.51
N GLN A 242 -31.04 -14.46 -9.82
CA GLN A 242 -30.27 -15.52 -9.14
C GLN A 242 -29.47 -15.00 -7.95
N SER A 243 -29.27 -13.68 -7.88
CA SER A 243 -28.61 -12.97 -6.79
C SER A 243 -28.76 -11.45 -6.95
N ILE A 244 -28.59 -10.71 -5.85
CA ILE A 244 -28.57 -9.23 -5.86
C ILE A 244 -27.15 -8.66 -6.15
N MET A 245 -26.10 -9.49 -6.07
CA MET A 245 -24.72 -9.05 -6.36
C MET A 245 -24.38 -9.02 -7.84
#